data_AF-A0A2V1D4Y5-F1
#
_entry.id   AF-A0A2V1D4Y5-F1
#
_cell.length_a   1.000
_cell.length_b   1.000
_cell.length_c   1.000
_cell.angle_alpha   90.00
_cell.angle_beta   90.00
_cell.angle_gamma   90.00
#
_symmetry.space_group_name_H-M   'P 1'
#
loop_
_entity.id
_entity.type
_entity.pdbx_description
1 polymer ?
#
loop_
_entity_poly.entity_id
_entity_poly.type
_entity_poly.pdbx_seq_one_letter_code
_entity_poly.pdbx_strand_id
1 'polypeptide(L)'
;FQKDNSKIHKATNTKEWFRRNKISLFPHSAYSPDLAPIENIWSLLKDRLGKRPKAELGIGASINSINLFKNAIKEECELIPQKSIDNCILSIYA
;
A
#
# COMPACT_ATOMS: atom_id res chain seq x y z
N PHE A 1 2.79 -8.21 11.66
CA PHE A 1 2.94 -6.96 10.87
C PHE A 1 4.10 -7.14 9.91
N GLN A 2 3.87 -6.96 8.61
CA GLN A 2 4.90 -7.01 7.58
C GLN A 2 5.19 -5.57 7.13
N LYS A 3 6.48 -5.24 7.00
CA LYS A 3 6.97 -3.99 6.43
C LYS A 3 8.19 -4.29 5.58
N ASP A 4 8.47 -3.44 4.61
CA ASP A 4 9.74 -3.50 3.91
C ASP A 4 10.89 -3.23 4.90
N ASN A 5 12.02 -3.92 4.74
CA ASN A 5 13.14 -3.78 5.66
C ASN A 5 14.03 -2.57 5.28
N SER A 6 13.43 -1.51 4.71
CA SER A 6 14.14 -0.28 4.33
C SER A 6 14.81 0.36 5.54
N LYS A 7 15.94 1.04 5.31
CA LYS A 7 16.79 1.60 6.37
C LYS A 7 16.02 2.54 7.31
N ILE A 8 15.04 3.28 6.77
CA ILE A 8 14.18 4.20 7.54
C ILE A 8 13.27 3.48 8.55
N HIS A 9 12.93 2.20 8.31
CA HIS A 9 12.04 1.42 9.18
C HIS A 9 12.79 0.56 10.21
N LYS A 10 14.13 0.63 10.25
CA LYS A 10 14.99 -0.09 11.20
C LYS A 10 15.31 0.68 12.48
N ALA A 11 14.82 1.92 12.61
CA ALA A 11 15.04 2.75 13.78
C ALA A 11 14.64 2.02 15.09
N THR A 12 15.47 2.16 16.12
CA THR A 12 15.28 1.54 17.43
C THR A 12 13.93 1.92 18.04
N ASN A 13 13.53 3.19 17.91
CA ASN A 13 12.24 3.68 18.40
C ASN A 13 11.06 2.93 17.78
N THR A 14 11.12 2.63 16.48
CA THR A 14 10.07 1.87 15.79
C THR A 14 10.00 0.44 16.31
N LYS A 15 11.14 -0.23 16.52
CA LYS A 15 11.19 -1.60 17.08
C LYS A 15 10.63 -1.65 18.50
N GLU A 16 11.00 -0.68 19.34
CA GLU A 16 10.49 -0.58 20.71
C GLU A 16 8.99 -0.32 20.75
N TRP A 17 8.46 0.48 19.83
CA TRP A 17 7.01 0.68 19.73
C TRP A 17 6.29 -0.64 19.41
N PHE A 18 6.76 -1.42 18.42
CA PHE A 18 6.17 -2.73 18.12
C PHE A 18 6.23 -3.69 19.32
N ARG A 19 7.36 -3.71 20.04
CA ARG A 19 7.55 -4.52 21.25
C ARG A 19 6.55 -4.12 22.35
N ARG A 20 6.42 -2.82 22.65
CA ARG A 20 5.49 -2.31 23.67
C ARG A 20 4.04 -2.64 23.35
N ASN A 21 3.66 -2.58 22.06
CA ASN A 21 2.31 -2.88 21.61
C ASN A 21 2.05 -4.38 21.38
N LYS A 22 3.02 -5.26 21.69
CA LYS A 22 2.92 -6.72 21.51
C LYS A 22 2.58 -7.13 20.07
N ILE A 23 3.00 -6.33 19.10
CA ILE A 23 2.79 -6.61 17.67
C ILE A 23 4.03 -7.33 17.14
N SER A 24 3.84 -8.59 16.72
CA SER A 24 4.92 -9.37 16.11
C SER A 24 5.27 -8.84 14.72
N LEU A 25 6.56 -8.65 14.46
CA LEU A 25 7.10 -8.28 13.15
C LEU A 25 7.43 -9.56 12.38
N PHE A 26 6.92 -9.65 11.15
CA PHE A 26 7.25 -10.76 10.26
C PHE A 26 8.72 -10.63 9.83
N PRO A 27 9.57 -11.66 10.02
CA PRO A 27 10.96 -11.61 9.60
C PRO A 27 11.02 -11.71 8.07
N HIS A 28 11.45 -10.63 7.42
CA HIS A 28 11.56 -10.56 5.97
C HIS A 28 12.95 -10.10 5.54
N SER A 29 13.50 -10.69 4.48
CA SER A 29 14.76 -10.24 3.88
C SER A 29 14.64 -8.78 3.45
N ALA A 30 15.73 -8.04 3.60
CA ALA A 30 15.75 -6.69 3.04
C ALA A 30 15.74 -6.76 1.51
N TYR A 31 15.03 -5.84 0.87
CA TYR A 31 15.03 -5.63 -0.58
C TYR A 31 14.35 -6.73 -1.41
N SER A 32 13.22 -7.25 -0.96
CA SER A 32 12.38 -8.16 -1.76
C SER A 32 11.00 -7.53 -2.02
N PRO A 33 10.90 -6.51 -2.89
CA PRO A 33 9.62 -5.85 -3.23
C PRO A 33 8.61 -6.85 -3.80
N ASP A 34 9.06 -7.87 -4.51
CA ASP A 34 8.23 -8.95 -5.07
C ASP A 34 7.46 -9.74 -4.00
N LEU A 35 7.89 -9.68 -2.74
CA LEU A 35 7.29 -10.38 -1.61
C LEU A 35 6.49 -9.45 -0.69
N ALA A 36 6.38 -8.16 -1.03
CA ALA A 36 5.56 -7.21 -0.29
C ALA A 36 4.14 -7.22 -0.88
N PRO A 37 3.13 -7.84 -0.23
CA PRO A 37 1.77 -7.94 -0.78
C PRO A 37 1.12 -6.57 -1.07
N ILE A 38 1.62 -5.50 -0.44
CA ILE A 38 1.18 -4.13 -0.71
C ILE A 38 1.49 -3.67 -2.14
N GLU A 39 2.57 -4.15 -2.75
CA GLU A 39 2.94 -3.82 -4.14
C GLU A 39 1.91 -4.35 -5.13
N ASN A 40 1.37 -5.55 -4.88
CA ASN A 40 0.28 -6.12 -5.69
C ASN A 40 -0.99 -5.27 -5.59
N ILE A 41 -1.32 -4.79 -4.39
CA ILE A 41 -2.45 -3.88 -4.17
C ILE A 41 -2.21 -2.52 -4.85
N TRP A 42 -1.00 -1.98 -4.79
CA TRP A 42 -0.66 -0.75 -5.53
C TRP A 42 -0.75 -0.94 -7.04
N SER A 43 -0.36 -2.10 -7.57
CA SER A 43 -0.55 -2.42 -8.99
C SER A 43 -2.03 -2.43 -9.36
N LEU A 44 -2.86 -3.13 -8.59
CA LEU A 44 -4.31 -3.16 -8.80
C LEU A 44 -4.92 -1.75 -8.75
N LEU A 45 -4.51 -0.94 -7.77
CA LEU A 45 -5.00 0.44 -7.62
C LEU A 45 -4.59 1.32 -8.80
N LYS A 46 -3.35 1.21 -9.29
CA LYS A 46 -2.88 1.91 -10.50
C LYS A 46 -3.70 1.53 -11.73
N ASP A 47 -3.98 0.24 -11.91
CA ASP A 47 -4.79 -0.25 -13.04
C ASP A 47 -6.22 0.28 -12.99
N ARG A 48 -6.80 0.38 -11.79
CA ARG A 48 -8.15 0.93 -11.58
C ARG A 48 -8.19 2.43 -11.86
N LEU A 49 -7.24 3.19 -11.31
CA LEU A 49 -7.11 4.63 -11.57
C LEU A 49 -6.87 4.93 -13.04
N GLY A 50 -6.05 4.12 -13.74
CA GLY A 50 -5.77 4.26 -15.16
C GLY A 50 -6.99 4.08 -16.07
N LYS A 51 -8.07 3.44 -15.56
CA LYS A 51 -9.33 3.27 -16.28
C LYS A 51 -10.31 4.43 -16.08
N ARG A 52 -10.05 5.33 -15.12
CA ARG A 52 -10.91 6.50 -14.88
C ARG A 52 -10.66 7.59 -15.94
N PRO A 53 -11.68 8.41 -16.26
CA PRO A 53 -11.47 9.59 -17.07
C PRO A 53 -10.43 10.53 -16.43
N LYS A 54 -9.42 10.95 -17.21
CA LYS A 54 -8.33 11.82 -16.69
C LYS A 54 -8.84 13.13 -16.08
N ALA A 55 -9.98 13.64 -16.55
CA ALA A 55 -10.61 14.83 -15.99
C ALA A 55 -11.02 14.65 -14.51
N GLU A 56 -11.40 13.43 -14.11
CA GLU A 56 -11.80 13.11 -12.72
C GLU A 56 -10.60 12.94 -11.79
N LEU A 57 -9.41 12.68 -12.33
CA LEU A 57 -8.17 12.54 -11.56
C LEU A 57 -7.53 13.90 -11.22
N GLY A 58 -8.08 14.99 -11.76
CA GLY A 58 -7.49 16.32 -11.67
C GLY A 58 -6.32 16.52 -12.65
N ILE A 59 -6.21 17.73 -13.20
CA ILE A 59 -5.13 18.11 -14.13
C ILE A 59 -4.29 19.22 -13.49
N GLY A 60 -2.97 19.07 -13.48
CA GLY A 60 -2.03 20.06 -12.94
C GLY A 60 -1.92 20.07 -11.42
N ALA A 61 -1.10 20.98 -10.88
CA ALA A 61 -0.72 21.00 -9.46
C ALA A 61 -1.64 21.86 -8.56
N SER A 62 -2.85 22.19 -9.02
CA SER A 62 -3.77 22.98 -8.19
C SER A 62 -4.26 22.18 -6.98
N ILE A 63 -4.62 22.87 -5.88
CA ILE A 63 -5.17 22.20 -4.70
C ILE A 63 -6.43 21.39 -5.02
N ASN A 64 -7.26 21.87 -5.95
CA ASN A 64 -8.44 21.18 -6.41
C ASN A 64 -8.06 19.88 -7.15
N SER A 65 -7.06 19.95 -8.03
CA SER A 65 -6.54 18.78 -8.75
C SER A 65 -5.98 17.73 -7.78
N ILE A 66 -5.24 18.16 -6.75
CA ILE A 66 -4.72 17.29 -5.71
C ILE A 66 -5.86 16.62 -4.92
N ASN A 67 -6.89 17.39 -4.57
CA ASN A 67 -8.04 16.86 -3.82
C ASN A 67 -8.86 15.86 -4.66
N LEU A 68 -9.06 16.14 -5.95
CA LEU A 68 -9.69 15.20 -6.88
C LEU A 68 -8.90 13.88 -6.93
N PHE A 69 -7.58 13.96 -7.11
CA PHE A 69 -6.74 12.77 -7.14
C PHE A 69 -6.78 11.97 -5.83
N LYS A 70 -6.73 12.66 -4.68
CA LYS A 70 -6.85 12.03 -3.35
C LYS A 70 -8.19 11.32 -3.17
N ASN A 71 -9.29 11.92 -3.63
CA ASN A 71 -10.62 11.32 -3.53
C ASN A 71 -10.73 10.10 -4.44
N ALA A 72 -10.26 10.19 -5.69
CA ALA A 72 -10.23 9.04 -6.60
C ALA A 72 -9.41 7.87 -6.04
N ILE A 73 -8.26 8.13 -5.41
CA ILE A 73 -7.48 7.09 -4.72
C ILE A 73 -8.31 6.42 -3.62
N LYS A 74 -9.01 7.20 -2.79
CA LYS A 74 -9.83 6.65 -1.68
C LYS A 74 -10.97 5.80 -2.22
N GLU A 75 -11.74 6.33 -3.18
CA GLU A 75 -12.84 5.62 -3.82
C GLU A 75 -12.38 4.30 -4.43
N GLU A 76 -11.32 4.32 -5.24
CA GLU A 76 -10.84 3.10 -5.89
C GLU A 76 -10.27 2.10 -4.88
N CYS A 77 -9.67 2.57 -3.78
CA CYS A 77 -9.17 1.71 -2.71
C CYS A 77 -10.33 1.00 -1.98
N GLU A 78 -11.41 1.73 -1.67
CA GLU A 78 -12.62 1.17 -1.04
C GLU A 78 -13.34 0.15 -1.93
N LEU A 79 -13.20 0.26 -3.25
CA LEU A 79 -13.77 -0.66 -4.21
C LEU A 79 -12.92 -1.92 -4.45
N ILE A 80 -11.73 -2.04 -3.84
CA ILE A 80 -10.92 -3.28 -3.92
C ILE A 80 -11.63 -4.37 -3.11
N PRO A 81 -12.06 -5.49 -3.75
CA PRO A 81 -12.71 -6.56 -3.02
C PRO A 81 -11.77 -7.18 -1.98
N GLN A 82 -12.28 -7.50 -0.79
CA GLN A 82 -11.52 -8.18 0.27
C GLN A 82 -10.84 -9.45 -0.25
N LYS A 83 -11.51 -10.21 -1.13
CA LYS A 83 -10.94 -11.40 -1.78
C LYS A 83 -9.63 -11.11 -2.54
N SER A 84 -9.50 -9.94 -3.17
CA SER A 84 -8.26 -9.55 -3.85
C SER A 84 -7.13 -9.32 -2.84
N ILE A 85 -7.45 -8.75 -1.67
CA ILE A 85 -6.51 -8.57 -0.56
C ILE A 85 -6.08 -9.92 -0.01
N ASP A 86 -7.05 -10.81 0.24
CA ASP A 86 -6.78 -12.15 0.77
C ASP A 86 -5.90 -12.96 -0.20
N ASN A 87 -6.18 -12.90 -1.50
CA ASN A 87 -5.35 -13.54 -2.52
C ASN A 87 -3.91 -13.01 -2.53
N CYS A 88 -3.72 -11.69 -2.35
CA CYS A 88 -2.38 -11.10 -2.27
C CYS A 88 -1.64 -11.54 -1.01
N ILE A 89 -2.35 -11.77 0.11
CA ILE A 89 -1.75 -12.31 1.34
C ILE A 89 -1.35 -13.78 1.14
N LEU A 90 -2.24 -14.58 0.55
CA LEU A 90 -2.00 -16.01 0.31
C LEU A 90 -0.84 -16.25 -0.66
N SER A 91 -0.62 -15.39 -1.66
CA SER A 91 0.49 -15.54 -2.62
C SER A 91 1.88 -15.40 -1.99
N ILE A 92 1.99 -14.91 -0.75
CA ILE A 92 3.27 -14.86 -0.01
C ILE A 92 3.64 -16.23 0.55
N TYR A 93 2.64 -17.08 0.78
CA TYR A 93 2.80 -18.40 1.40
C TYR A 93 2.79 -19.56 0.39
N ALA A 94 2.62 -19.26 -0.90
CA ALA A 94 2.67 -20.21 -2.01
C ALA A 94 4.09 -20.31 -2.58
#